data_AF-A0A8J2BGB6-F1
#
_entry.id   AF-A0A8J2BGB6-F1
#
_cell.length_a   1.000
_cell.length_b   1.000
_cell.length_c   1.000
_cell.angle_alpha   90.00
_cell.angle_beta   90.00
_cell.angle_gamma   90.00
#
_symmetry.space_group_name_H-M   'P 1'
#
loop_
_entity.id
_entity.type
_entity.pdbx_description
1 polymer ?
#
loop_
_entity_poly.entity_id
_entity_poly.type
_entity_poly.pdbx_seq_one_letter_code
_entity_poly.pdbx_strand_id
1 'polypeptide(L)'
;MGANTGVDESLFGAKKTSKKPLSDVLIVGKDTIQKDRRMQTQAATATVDSSMLATVIAASDLNRIKDSTKLVSKASEAAQKRIAGAAKAEKEAKSKARKEKMLLMEEERKMKMAMQMTDFEKEEQASTNGLLQKAKDKMDESHDDVKHMNQMMMYSKVVTIRDAQVQEKRYIHQEREEEESQLDTMMEIERLKALKMYEERNKARAIDQRKGAQVIIEQIKDRQTQRLREEEARDQERSFILKQIQAMKQEEIELQKAKKVAASKLMAEVAVANAATMKIKEEKILAERLDDQQILEYQRAKELREREIEEEKKKVAAEREAETAKLRAAQEKAADKAAEMDALRAKRAFEAAERAARGKEQQERARVSAINEELSVARKRQTAEKERRLAEQAKAERDEFDRIIEVQIQQEQAERTKQADEKKARYLHCDELRQQIAAGEERQLQQRRNALEEGNNVRSELAAERRKLEKIKTKKIEELKKCGVPEKYWSELAKKKIAV
;
A
#
# COMPACT_ATOMS: atom_id res chain seq x y z
N MET A 1 17.34 -13.14 3.80
CA MET A 1 16.37 -14.25 3.61
C MET A 1 15.93 -14.15 2.16
N GLY A 2 15.94 -15.17 1.32
CA GLY A 2 15.95 -16.61 1.56
C GLY A 2 15.03 -17.18 0.48
N ALA A 3 15.57 -17.93 -0.48
CA ALA A 3 14.90 -18.20 -1.75
C ALA A 3 13.66 -19.09 -1.61
N ASN A 4 12.70 -18.93 -2.53
CA ASN A 4 11.89 -20.03 -3.06
C ASN A 4 11.18 -19.63 -4.36
N THR A 5 11.78 -19.98 -5.50
CA THR A 5 11.10 -20.02 -6.80
C THR A 5 10.63 -21.45 -7.06
N GLY A 6 9.39 -21.75 -6.71
CA GLY A 6 8.78 -23.06 -7.00
C GLY A 6 8.31 -23.13 -8.44
N VAL A 7 9.10 -23.75 -9.31
CA VAL A 7 8.68 -24.17 -10.66
C VAL A 7 8.46 -25.67 -10.63
N ASP A 8 7.25 -26.10 -10.98
CA ASP A 8 6.83 -27.51 -10.97
C ASP A 8 7.28 -28.21 -12.28
N GLU A 9 8.32 -29.05 -12.18
CA GLU A 9 8.86 -29.80 -13.31
C GLU A 9 8.12 -31.14 -13.60
N SER A 10 6.89 -31.33 -13.11
CA SER A 10 6.10 -32.54 -13.41
C SER A 10 5.38 -32.52 -14.77
N LEU A 11 5.41 -31.40 -15.51
CA LEU A 11 4.57 -31.18 -16.70
C LEU A 11 5.10 -31.72 -18.04
N PHE A 12 6.25 -32.39 -18.10
CA PHE A 12 6.79 -32.96 -19.35
C PHE A 12 7.11 -34.45 -19.23
N GLY A 13 6.39 -35.27 -20.02
CA GLY A 13 6.24 -36.70 -19.80
C GLY A 13 7.46 -37.58 -20.10
N ALA A 14 7.78 -38.48 -19.15
CA ALA A 14 8.85 -39.47 -19.29
C ALA A 14 8.42 -40.71 -20.11
N LYS A 15 8.73 -40.74 -21.41
CA LYS A 15 8.69 -41.98 -22.22
C LYS A 15 9.97 -42.79 -22.02
N LYS A 16 9.91 -43.86 -21.22
CA LYS A 16 11.01 -44.86 -21.16
C LYS A 16 11.03 -45.68 -22.45
N THR A 17 12.09 -45.54 -23.25
CA THR A 17 12.46 -46.51 -24.28
C THR A 17 13.89 -46.99 -24.03
N SER A 18 14.06 -48.27 -23.70
CA SER A 18 15.35 -48.88 -23.42
C SER A 18 16.00 -49.40 -24.70
N LYS A 19 16.88 -48.60 -25.32
CA LYS A 19 17.81 -49.09 -26.34
C LYS A 19 19.11 -49.57 -25.69
N LYS A 20 19.59 -50.74 -26.11
CA LYS A 20 20.94 -51.24 -25.79
C LYS A 20 22.01 -50.38 -26.49
N PRO A 21 23.20 -50.18 -25.89
CA PRO A 21 24.42 -49.86 -26.63
C PRO A 21 25.14 -51.13 -27.11
N LEU A 22 25.94 -50.98 -28.16
CA LEU A 22 26.78 -52.02 -28.77
C LEU A 22 28.21 -51.48 -28.91
N SER A 23 29.13 -51.99 -28.09
CA SER A 23 30.60 -52.05 -28.29
C SER A 23 31.14 -52.99 -27.18
N ASP A 24 32.21 -53.76 -27.32
CA ASP A 24 33.37 -53.63 -28.20
C ASP A 24 33.74 -54.91 -28.96
N VAL A 25 34.51 -54.74 -30.03
CA VAL A 25 35.19 -55.82 -30.76
C VAL A 25 36.63 -55.92 -30.26
N LEU A 26 37.06 -57.11 -29.80
CA LEU A 26 38.47 -57.43 -29.63
C LEU A 26 38.91 -58.47 -30.67
N ILE A 27 39.83 -58.07 -31.55
CA ILE A 27 40.52 -58.95 -32.52
C ILE A 27 41.94 -59.17 -32.00
N VAL A 28 42.34 -60.45 -31.89
CA VAL A 28 43.74 -60.86 -31.77
C VAL A 28 43.98 -62.05 -32.70
N GLY A 29 45.14 -62.09 -33.38
CA GLY A 29 45.52 -63.13 -34.35
C GLY A 29 45.69 -64.52 -33.71
N LYS A 30 45.42 -65.62 -34.43
CA LYS A 30 46.37 -66.32 -35.33
C LYS A 30 47.67 -66.77 -34.63
N ASP A 31 47.85 -68.08 -34.42
CA ASP A 31 48.83 -68.87 -35.20
C ASP A 31 48.80 -70.41 -35.01
N THR A 32 49.41 -71.06 -35.99
CA THR A 32 49.60 -72.46 -36.46
C THR A 32 49.89 -73.70 -35.54
N ILE A 33 49.27 -74.85 -35.89
CA ILE A 33 49.83 -76.19 -36.31
C ILE A 33 50.51 -77.19 -35.31
N GLN A 34 49.97 -78.45 -35.27
CA GLN A 34 50.55 -79.81 -34.94
C GLN A 34 51.18 -80.06 -33.53
N LYS A 35 51.16 -81.26 -32.87
CA LYS A 35 51.26 -82.68 -33.31
C LYS A 35 51.07 -83.71 -32.16
N ASP A 36 50.55 -84.90 -32.49
CA ASP A 36 50.72 -86.28 -31.97
C ASP A 36 50.97 -86.70 -30.48
N ARG A 37 50.29 -87.81 -30.12
CA ARG A 37 50.81 -89.12 -29.60
C ARG A 37 50.46 -89.55 -28.15
N ARG A 38 49.78 -90.70 -28.01
CA ARG A 38 50.32 -91.95 -27.38
C ARG A 38 49.37 -93.16 -27.46
N MET A 39 49.96 -94.35 -27.57
CA MET A 39 49.32 -95.67 -27.48
C MET A 39 49.61 -96.34 -26.13
N GLN A 40 48.85 -97.38 -25.78
CA GLN A 40 49.33 -98.49 -24.94
C GLN A 40 48.69 -99.82 -25.38
N THR A 41 49.44 -100.92 -25.23
CA THR A 41 49.08 -102.30 -25.61
C THR A 41 49.74 -103.30 -24.65
N GLN A 42 49.03 -104.40 -24.31
CA GLN A 42 49.50 -105.69 -23.75
C GLN A 42 48.25 -106.57 -23.45
N ALA A 43 48.23 -107.91 -23.39
CA ALA A 43 49.26 -108.96 -23.50
C ALA A 43 48.68 -110.26 -24.13
N ALA A 44 49.45 -111.37 -24.18
CA ALA A 44 49.08 -112.66 -24.80
C ALA A 44 49.71 -113.91 -24.11
N THR A 45 49.17 -115.11 -24.35
CA THR A 45 49.69 -116.48 -24.04
C THR A 45 49.03 -117.52 -24.99
N ALA A 46 49.72 -118.33 -25.82
CA ALA A 46 50.46 -119.60 -25.57
C ALA A 46 49.55 -120.85 -25.35
N THR A 47 49.75 -122.09 -25.87
CA THR A 47 50.82 -122.72 -26.71
C THR A 47 50.29 -123.91 -27.60
N VAL A 48 51.08 -124.95 -27.98
CA VAL A 48 50.74 -126.04 -28.97
C VAL A 48 51.09 -127.46 -28.46
N ASP A 49 50.44 -128.53 -29.00
CA ASP A 49 51.01 -129.84 -29.49
C ASP A 49 50.43 -131.25 -29.09
N SER A 50 50.23 -132.08 -30.15
CA SER A 50 50.54 -133.53 -30.36
C SER A 50 49.84 -134.77 -29.70
N SER A 51 49.09 -135.51 -30.54
CA SER A 51 49.11 -137.00 -30.80
C SER A 51 48.39 -138.10 -29.95
N MET A 52 47.97 -139.16 -30.69
CA MET A 52 47.57 -140.55 -30.38
C MET A 52 46.21 -140.96 -29.71
N LEU A 53 45.43 -141.69 -30.53
CA LEU A 53 44.59 -142.89 -30.24
C LEU A 53 43.78 -143.02 -28.92
N ALA A 54 42.50 -142.60 -28.96
CA ALA A 54 41.35 -143.39 -28.45
C ALA A 54 40.01 -142.79 -28.94
N THR A 55 39.26 -143.50 -29.80
CA THR A 55 37.99 -142.98 -30.34
C THR A 55 36.83 -143.20 -29.36
N VAL A 56 36.60 -142.23 -28.46
CA VAL A 56 35.38 -142.18 -27.65
C VAL A 56 34.27 -141.51 -28.46
N ILE A 57 33.34 -142.32 -29.01
CA ILE A 57 32.17 -141.79 -29.73
C ILE A 57 31.22 -141.16 -28.69
N ALA A 58 31.05 -139.84 -28.76
CA ALA A 58 30.10 -139.13 -27.91
C ALA A 58 28.65 -139.55 -28.22
N ALA A 59 27.75 -139.43 -27.23
CA ALA A 59 26.33 -139.79 -27.40
C ALA A 59 25.66 -139.02 -28.56
N SER A 60 26.15 -137.82 -28.88
CA SER A 60 25.77 -137.05 -30.07
C SER A 60 26.05 -137.78 -31.38
N ASP A 61 27.22 -138.40 -31.54
CA ASP A 61 27.59 -139.12 -32.75
C ASP A 61 26.91 -140.50 -32.83
N LEU A 62 26.70 -141.18 -31.70
CA LEU A 62 25.93 -142.42 -31.66
C LEU A 62 24.46 -142.17 -32.04
N ASN A 63 23.86 -141.07 -31.58
CA ASN A 63 22.52 -140.64 -32.00
C ASN A 63 22.49 -140.19 -33.46
N ARG A 64 23.50 -139.44 -33.93
CA ARG A 64 23.65 -139.06 -35.35
C ARG A 64 23.73 -140.27 -36.27
N ILE A 65 24.43 -141.34 -35.87
CA ILE A 65 24.45 -142.61 -36.59
C ILE A 65 23.05 -143.24 -36.61
N LYS A 66 22.39 -143.37 -35.44
CA LYS A 66 21.01 -143.91 -35.34
C LYS A 66 19.99 -143.15 -36.20
N ASP A 67 20.06 -141.83 -36.22
CA ASP A 67 19.17 -140.98 -37.02
C ASP A 67 19.49 -141.09 -38.53
N SER A 68 20.77 -141.23 -38.90
CA SER A 68 21.17 -141.47 -40.30
C SER A 68 20.72 -142.84 -40.85
N THR A 69 20.47 -143.83 -39.98
CA THR A 69 19.96 -145.16 -40.36
C THR A 69 18.44 -145.27 -40.50
N LYS A 70 17.67 -144.22 -40.17
CA LYS A 70 16.22 -144.22 -40.44
C LYS A 70 15.95 -143.84 -41.90
N LEU A 71 15.37 -144.77 -42.66
CA LEU A 71 14.81 -144.50 -43.99
C LEU A 71 13.56 -143.63 -43.87
N VAL A 72 13.77 -142.31 -43.80
CA VAL A 72 12.71 -141.30 -43.83
C VAL A 72 12.19 -141.16 -45.26
N SER A 73 10.86 -141.23 -45.46
CA SER A 73 10.29 -141.00 -46.79
C SER A 73 10.40 -139.53 -47.21
N LYS A 74 10.57 -139.27 -48.51
CA LYS A 74 10.73 -137.90 -49.07
C LYS A 74 9.64 -136.90 -48.62
N ALA A 75 8.44 -137.38 -48.29
CA ALA A 75 7.35 -136.55 -47.79
C ALA A 75 7.63 -135.97 -46.38
N SER A 76 8.26 -136.73 -45.48
CA SER A 76 8.58 -136.30 -44.12
C SER A 76 9.79 -135.35 -44.09
N GLU A 77 10.80 -135.61 -44.93
CA GLU A 77 11.95 -134.71 -45.09
C GLU A 77 11.52 -133.33 -45.64
N ALA A 78 10.62 -133.29 -46.63
CA ALA A 78 10.05 -132.06 -47.15
C ALA A 78 9.24 -131.27 -46.10
N ALA A 79 8.53 -131.96 -45.19
CA ALA A 79 7.81 -131.32 -44.09
C ALA A 79 8.77 -130.68 -43.07
N GLN A 80 9.82 -131.41 -42.64
CA GLN A 80 10.84 -130.85 -41.74
C GLN A 80 11.60 -129.67 -42.37
N LYS A 81 11.92 -129.76 -43.66
CA LYS A 81 12.59 -128.67 -44.40
C LYS A 81 11.69 -127.43 -44.56
N ARG A 82 10.37 -127.61 -44.72
CA ARG A 82 9.38 -126.52 -44.67
C ARG A 82 9.28 -125.88 -43.28
N ILE A 83 9.24 -126.67 -42.21
CA ILE A 83 9.19 -126.16 -40.82
C ILE A 83 10.47 -125.38 -40.48
N ALA A 84 11.65 -125.92 -40.81
CA ALA A 84 12.92 -125.24 -40.63
C ALA A 84 13.07 -123.98 -41.51
N GLY A 85 12.53 -124.01 -42.73
CA GLY A 85 12.45 -122.86 -43.63
C GLY A 85 11.56 -121.75 -43.07
N ALA A 86 10.38 -122.09 -42.55
CA ALA A 86 9.48 -121.15 -41.88
C ALA A 86 10.15 -120.50 -40.65
N ALA A 87 10.80 -121.29 -39.79
CA ALA A 87 11.51 -120.78 -38.61
C ALA A 87 12.71 -119.87 -38.97
N LYS A 88 13.39 -120.09 -40.10
CA LYS A 88 14.41 -119.17 -40.61
C LYS A 88 13.80 -117.90 -41.20
N ALA A 89 12.75 -118.02 -42.01
CA ALA A 89 12.03 -116.87 -42.58
C ALA A 89 11.45 -115.95 -41.49
N GLU A 90 10.93 -116.51 -40.40
CA GLU A 90 10.44 -115.73 -39.25
C GLU A 90 11.55 -114.96 -38.54
N LYS A 91 12.74 -115.56 -38.37
CA LYS A 91 13.92 -114.88 -37.81
C LYS A 91 14.45 -113.79 -38.74
N GLU A 92 14.48 -114.02 -40.04
CA GLU A 92 14.85 -113.00 -41.03
C GLU A 92 13.83 -111.86 -41.08
N ALA A 93 12.54 -112.14 -41.04
CA ALA A 93 11.48 -111.12 -40.98
C ALA A 93 11.64 -110.23 -39.75
N LYS A 94 11.88 -110.82 -38.57
CA LYS A 94 12.17 -110.09 -37.33
C LYS A 94 13.45 -109.24 -37.42
N SER A 95 14.47 -109.67 -38.18
CA SER A 95 15.67 -108.87 -38.43
C SER A 95 15.47 -107.76 -39.47
N LYS A 96 14.68 -108.01 -40.53
CA LYS A 96 14.34 -107.02 -41.57
C LYS A 96 13.49 -105.90 -40.99
N ALA A 97 12.43 -106.23 -40.26
CA ALA A 97 11.61 -105.26 -39.53
C ALA A 97 12.41 -104.39 -38.54
N ARG A 98 13.46 -104.93 -37.91
CA ARG A 98 14.38 -104.13 -37.07
C ARG A 98 15.24 -103.16 -37.89
N LYS A 99 15.78 -103.57 -39.04
CA LYS A 99 16.54 -102.69 -39.95
C LYS A 99 15.65 -101.61 -40.56
N GLU A 100 14.45 -101.98 -40.98
CA GLU A 100 13.46 -101.08 -41.56
C GLU A 100 13.01 -100.03 -40.54
N LYS A 101 12.74 -100.44 -39.28
CA LYS A 101 12.45 -99.51 -38.19
C LYS A 101 13.63 -98.60 -37.81
N MET A 102 14.87 -99.06 -37.98
CA MET A 102 16.07 -98.21 -37.81
C MET A 102 16.19 -97.19 -38.95
N LEU A 103 15.98 -97.59 -40.20
CA LEU A 103 15.97 -96.70 -41.37
C LEU A 103 14.89 -95.63 -41.26
N LEU A 104 13.65 -96.02 -40.90
CA LEU A 104 12.54 -95.08 -40.71
C LEU A 104 12.84 -94.09 -39.57
N MET A 105 13.52 -94.53 -38.51
CA MET A 105 13.97 -93.67 -37.41
C MET A 105 15.18 -92.78 -37.76
N GLU A 106 16.04 -93.19 -38.71
CA GLU A 106 17.09 -92.35 -39.31
C GLU A 106 16.53 -91.33 -40.29
N GLU A 107 15.52 -91.68 -41.09
CA GLU A 107 14.80 -90.75 -41.97
C GLU A 107 13.99 -89.74 -41.16
N GLU A 108 13.30 -90.17 -40.10
CA GLU A 108 12.68 -89.26 -39.12
C GLU A 108 13.72 -88.36 -38.45
N ARG A 109 14.91 -88.87 -38.10
CA ARG A 109 16.00 -88.05 -37.56
C ARG A 109 16.49 -87.03 -38.58
N LYS A 110 16.70 -87.41 -39.84
CA LYS A 110 17.08 -86.48 -40.92
C LYS A 110 16.01 -85.43 -41.18
N MET A 111 14.73 -85.83 -41.25
CA MET A 111 13.59 -84.91 -41.33
C MET A 111 13.57 -83.94 -40.14
N LYS A 112 13.69 -84.43 -38.90
CA LYS A 112 13.72 -83.57 -37.71
C LYS A 112 14.94 -82.65 -37.67
N MET A 113 16.10 -83.09 -38.16
CA MET A 113 17.33 -82.29 -38.23
C MET A 113 17.28 -81.23 -39.35
N ALA A 114 16.56 -81.50 -40.44
CA ALA A 114 16.29 -80.53 -41.51
C ALA A 114 15.13 -79.57 -41.18
N MET A 115 14.17 -80.01 -40.35
CA MET A 115 13.02 -79.22 -39.88
C MET A 115 13.37 -78.36 -38.66
N GLN A 116 14.45 -78.68 -37.95
CA GLN A 116 15.11 -77.78 -37.00
C GLN A 116 15.91 -76.71 -37.76
N MET A 117 15.19 -75.83 -38.45
CA MET A 117 15.71 -74.52 -38.85
C MET A 117 16.35 -73.86 -37.63
N THR A 118 17.55 -73.33 -37.81
CA THR A 118 18.25 -72.57 -36.78
C THR A 118 17.47 -71.32 -36.43
N ASP A 119 17.59 -70.83 -35.20
CA ASP A 119 16.81 -69.67 -34.77
C ASP A 119 17.15 -68.41 -35.57
N PHE A 120 18.38 -68.34 -36.11
CA PHE A 120 18.81 -67.34 -37.08
C PHE A 120 17.99 -67.38 -38.39
N GLU A 121 17.80 -68.56 -38.99
CA GLU A 121 16.99 -68.72 -40.21
C GLU A 121 15.50 -68.43 -39.95
N LYS A 122 15.00 -68.64 -38.73
CA LYS A 122 13.63 -68.24 -38.34
C LYS A 122 13.49 -66.73 -38.19
N GLU A 123 14.46 -66.05 -37.58
CA GLU A 123 14.48 -64.58 -37.51
C GLU A 123 14.64 -63.96 -38.90
N GLU A 124 15.43 -64.58 -39.78
CA GLU A 124 15.59 -64.14 -41.17
C GLU A 124 14.32 -64.36 -41.99
N GLN A 125 13.62 -65.50 -41.82
CA GLN A 125 12.30 -65.71 -42.44
C GLN A 125 11.22 -64.77 -41.88
N ALA A 126 11.19 -64.52 -40.57
CA ALA A 126 10.27 -63.55 -39.98
C ALA A 126 10.54 -62.12 -40.48
N SER A 127 11.82 -61.75 -40.61
CA SER A 127 12.24 -60.45 -41.14
C SER A 127 11.92 -60.29 -42.62
N THR A 128 12.21 -61.30 -43.44
CA THR A 128 11.90 -61.28 -44.88
C THR A 128 10.39 -61.32 -45.12
N ASN A 129 9.62 -62.14 -44.40
CA ASN A 129 8.16 -62.13 -44.46
C ASN A 129 7.57 -60.78 -44.01
N GLY A 130 8.07 -60.18 -42.93
CA GLY A 130 7.65 -58.84 -42.49
C GLY A 130 8.01 -57.73 -43.49
N LEU A 131 9.08 -57.91 -44.28
CA LEU A 131 9.49 -56.99 -45.32
C LEU A 131 8.64 -57.19 -46.60
N LEU A 132 8.31 -58.43 -46.95
CA LEU A 132 7.38 -58.82 -48.01
C LEU A 132 5.96 -58.31 -47.73
N GLN A 133 5.51 -58.41 -46.48
CA GLN A 133 4.22 -57.91 -46.06
C GLN A 133 4.17 -56.38 -46.11
N LYS A 134 5.18 -55.67 -45.59
CA LYS A 134 5.31 -54.21 -45.77
C LYS A 134 5.41 -53.77 -47.24
N ALA A 135 6.01 -54.59 -48.10
CA ALA A 135 6.05 -54.32 -49.54
C ALA A 135 4.66 -54.50 -50.17
N LYS A 136 3.90 -55.52 -49.76
CA LYS A 136 2.51 -55.70 -50.15
C LYS A 136 1.62 -54.57 -49.65
N ASP A 137 1.69 -54.22 -48.37
CA ASP A 137 0.93 -53.12 -47.76
C ASP A 137 1.18 -51.80 -48.52
N LYS A 138 2.42 -51.52 -48.93
CA LYS A 138 2.76 -50.36 -49.77
C LYS A 138 2.21 -50.43 -51.20
N MET A 139 2.08 -51.61 -51.79
CA MET A 139 1.40 -51.77 -53.09
C MET A 139 -0.10 -51.57 -52.92
N ASP A 140 -0.69 -52.10 -51.85
CA ASP A 140 -2.11 -51.93 -51.52
C ASP A 140 -2.43 -50.43 -51.25
N GLU A 141 -1.60 -49.72 -50.47
CA GLU A 141 -1.65 -48.24 -50.28
C GLU A 141 -1.49 -47.44 -51.59
N SER A 142 -0.87 -48.02 -52.62
CA SER A 142 -0.68 -47.34 -53.92
C SER A 142 -1.90 -47.36 -54.83
N HIS A 143 -2.96 -48.11 -54.47
CA HIS A 143 -4.24 -48.09 -55.19
C HIS A 143 -4.99 -46.78 -54.96
N ASP A 144 -5.63 -46.22 -55.99
CA ASP A 144 -6.22 -44.88 -55.91
C ASP A 144 -7.43 -44.80 -54.96
N ASP A 145 -8.25 -45.85 -54.86
CA ASP A 145 -9.33 -45.91 -53.87
C ASP A 145 -8.79 -45.88 -52.43
N VAL A 146 -7.65 -46.55 -52.17
CA VAL A 146 -7.01 -46.54 -50.84
C VAL A 146 -6.40 -45.18 -50.54
N LYS A 147 -5.85 -44.47 -51.54
CA LYS A 147 -5.45 -43.06 -51.39
C LYS A 147 -6.64 -42.16 -51.08
N HIS A 148 -7.80 -42.38 -51.71
CA HIS A 148 -9.00 -41.60 -51.44
C HIS A 148 -9.57 -41.89 -50.04
N MET A 149 -9.59 -43.16 -49.60
CA MET A 149 -9.92 -43.52 -48.21
C MET A 149 -8.96 -42.88 -47.21
N ASN A 150 -7.66 -42.86 -47.50
CA ASN A 150 -6.66 -42.16 -46.68
C ASN A 150 -6.89 -40.64 -46.65
N GLN A 151 -7.31 -40.03 -47.76
CA GLN A 151 -7.71 -38.61 -47.81
C GLN A 151 -8.94 -38.35 -46.92
N MET A 152 -9.97 -39.19 -46.98
CA MET A 152 -11.15 -39.08 -46.11
C MET A 152 -10.79 -39.28 -44.63
N MET A 153 -9.91 -40.23 -44.31
CA MET A 153 -9.41 -40.46 -42.95
C MET A 153 -8.63 -39.25 -42.43
N MET A 154 -7.77 -38.64 -43.25
CA MET A 154 -7.03 -37.43 -42.88
C MET A 154 -7.97 -36.23 -42.69
N TYR A 155 -8.98 -36.07 -43.57
CA TYR A 155 -10.01 -35.04 -43.39
C TYR A 155 -10.77 -35.22 -42.08
N SER A 156 -11.22 -36.45 -41.76
CA SER A 156 -11.88 -36.77 -40.49
C SER A 156 -11.02 -36.39 -39.28
N LYS A 157 -9.74 -36.79 -39.25
CA LYS A 157 -8.79 -36.41 -38.18
C LYS A 157 -8.64 -34.88 -38.04
N VAL A 158 -8.52 -34.16 -39.16
CA VAL A 158 -8.40 -32.69 -39.16
C VAL A 158 -9.69 -32.02 -38.67
N VAL A 159 -10.87 -32.54 -39.03
CA VAL A 159 -12.16 -32.03 -38.55
C VAL A 159 -12.31 -32.27 -37.05
N THR A 160 -11.99 -33.47 -36.53
CA THR A 160 -12.05 -33.74 -35.09
C THR A 160 -11.14 -32.80 -34.29
N ILE A 161 -9.92 -32.52 -34.79
CA ILE A 161 -9.00 -31.55 -34.15
C ILE A 161 -9.56 -30.13 -34.24
N ARG A 162 -10.15 -29.74 -35.39
CA ARG A 162 -10.78 -28.42 -35.56
C ARG A 162 -11.96 -28.23 -34.60
N ASP A 163 -12.81 -29.24 -34.44
CA ASP A 163 -13.97 -29.16 -33.56
C ASP A 163 -13.55 -29.02 -32.09
N ALA A 164 -12.49 -29.74 -31.67
CA ALA A 164 -11.85 -29.56 -30.37
C ALA A 164 -11.27 -28.14 -30.20
N GLN A 165 -10.54 -27.62 -31.20
CA GLN A 165 -10.01 -26.25 -31.18
C GLN A 165 -11.12 -25.18 -31.14
N VAL A 166 -12.27 -25.42 -31.78
CA VAL A 166 -13.42 -24.51 -31.74
C VAL A 166 -14.09 -24.54 -30.36
N GLN A 167 -14.17 -25.71 -29.70
CA GLN A 167 -14.65 -25.81 -28.32
C GLN A 167 -13.70 -25.13 -27.34
N GLU A 168 -12.39 -25.40 -27.44
CA GLU A 168 -11.33 -24.75 -26.65
C GLU A 168 -11.38 -23.22 -26.80
N LYS A 169 -11.48 -22.72 -28.04
CA LYS A 169 -11.60 -21.28 -28.29
C LYS A 169 -12.87 -20.66 -27.70
N ARG A 170 -13.99 -21.40 -27.65
CA ARG A 170 -15.22 -20.92 -26.97
C ARG A 170 -15.03 -20.86 -25.46
N TYR A 171 -14.38 -21.85 -24.87
CA TYR A 171 -14.08 -21.87 -23.42
C TYR A 171 -13.17 -20.70 -23.04
N ILE A 172 -12.07 -20.47 -23.78
CA ILE A 172 -11.16 -19.34 -23.57
C ILE A 172 -11.84 -17.97 -23.76
N HIS A 173 -12.90 -17.90 -24.59
CA HIS A 173 -13.70 -16.68 -24.74
C HIS A 173 -14.59 -16.46 -23.52
N GLN A 174 -15.28 -17.52 -23.07
CA GLN A 174 -16.14 -17.46 -21.90
C GLN A 174 -15.36 -17.14 -20.63
N GLU A 175 -14.20 -17.76 -20.40
CA GLU A 175 -13.32 -17.42 -19.26
C GLU A 175 -12.91 -15.94 -19.30
N ARG A 176 -12.61 -15.39 -20.48
CA ARG A 176 -12.31 -13.96 -20.64
C ARG A 176 -13.50 -13.06 -20.36
N GLU A 177 -14.70 -13.41 -20.81
CA GLU A 177 -15.92 -12.65 -20.50
C GLU A 177 -16.24 -12.69 -18.99
N GLU A 178 -15.97 -13.82 -18.32
CA GLU A 178 -16.11 -13.96 -16.87
C GLU A 178 -15.02 -13.18 -16.11
N GLU A 179 -13.78 -13.12 -16.60
CA GLU A 179 -12.69 -12.28 -16.06
C GLU A 179 -12.98 -10.78 -16.24
N GLU A 180 -13.41 -10.34 -17.42
CA GLU A 180 -13.80 -8.95 -17.70
C GLU A 180 -14.98 -8.53 -16.80
N SER A 181 -15.98 -9.39 -16.61
CA SER A 181 -17.10 -9.16 -15.68
C SER A 181 -16.64 -9.05 -14.21
N GLN A 182 -15.64 -9.84 -13.80
CA GLN A 182 -15.03 -9.74 -12.47
C GLN A 182 -14.24 -8.43 -12.29
N LEU A 183 -13.55 -7.96 -13.33
CA LEU A 183 -12.85 -6.68 -13.32
C LEU A 183 -13.83 -5.49 -13.25
N ASP A 184 -14.89 -5.50 -14.06
CA ASP A 184 -15.94 -4.47 -14.04
C ASP A 184 -16.65 -4.40 -12.68
N THR A 185 -16.97 -5.54 -12.08
CA THR A 185 -17.56 -5.58 -10.73
C THR A 185 -16.58 -5.12 -9.65
N MET A 186 -15.28 -5.42 -9.76
CA MET A 186 -14.27 -4.84 -8.86
C MET A 186 -14.15 -3.32 -9.02
N MET A 187 -14.14 -2.80 -10.25
CA MET A 187 -14.11 -1.35 -10.51
C MET A 187 -15.35 -0.64 -9.94
N GLU A 188 -16.54 -1.21 -10.08
CA GLU A 188 -17.75 -0.65 -9.48
C GLU A 188 -17.72 -0.71 -7.94
N ILE A 189 -17.19 -1.78 -7.35
CA ILE A 189 -16.97 -1.87 -5.91
C ILE A 189 -15.99 -0.78 -5.43
N GLU A 190 -14.92 -0.50 -6.15
CA GLU A 190 -13.99 0.58 -5.83
C GLU A 190 -14.65 1.96 -5.98
N ARG A 191 -15.43 2.18 -7.05
CA ARG A 191 -16.21 3.41 -7.25
C ARG A 191 -17.19 3.66 -6.09
N LEU A 192 -17.92 2.62 -5.67
CA LEU A 192 -18.85 2.68 -4.55
C LEU A 192 -18.13 2.90 -3.21
N LYS A 193 -16.96 2.26 -2.98
CA LYS A 193 -16.11 2.53 -1.80
C LYS A 193 -15.66 4.00 -1.78
N ALA A 194 -15.19 4.54 -2.90
CA ALA A 194 -14.77 5.95 -3.00
C ALA A 194 -15.93 6.91 -2.71
N LEU A 195 -17.11 6.69 -3.33
CA LEU A 195 -18.32 7.46 -3.03
C LEU A 195 -18.71 7.39 -1.55
N LYS A 196 -18.66 6.21 -0.94
CA LYS A 196 -18.95 6.02 0.49
C LYS A 196 -17.97 6.79 1.39
N MET A 197 -16.67 6.78 1.07
CA MET A 197 -15.66 7.58 1.79
C MET A 197 -15.93 9.09 1.67
N TYR A 198 -16.36 9.58 0.50
CA TYR A 198 -16.77 10.98 0.34
C TYR A 198 -18.06 11.31 1.12
N GLU A 199 -19.05 10.41 1.13
CA GLU A 199 -20.25 10.56 1.95
C GLU A 199 -19.94 10.60 3.44
N GLU A 200 -19.10 9.69 3.95
CA GLU A 200 -18.69 9.65 5.35
C GLU A 200 -17.96 10.95 5.75
N ARG A 201 -17.08 11.47 4.89
CA ARG A 201 -16.42 12.77 5.08
C ARG A 201 -17.39 13.94 5.04
N ASN A 202 -18.45 13.88 4.24
CA ASN A 202 -19.52 14.89 4.22
C ASN A 202 -20.40 14.81 5.47
N LYS A 203 -20.76 13.60 5.92
CA LYS A 203 -21.52 13.35 7.16
C LYS A 203 -20.73 13.84 8.38
N ALA A 204 -19.44 13.57 8.46
CA ALA A 204 -18.56 14.12 9.50
C ALA A 204 -18.56 15.65 9.51
N ARG A 205 -18.31 16.29 8.36
CA ARG A 205 -18.37 17.77 8.23
C ARG A 205 -19.73 18.34 8.64
N ALA A 206 -20.83 17.70 8.27
CA ALA A 206 -22.18 18.13 8.66
C ALA A 206 -22.45 17.97 10.17
N ILE A 207 -21.93 16.90 10.79
CA ILE A 207 -22.00 16.69 12.25
C ILE A 207 -21.20 17.78 12.98
N ASP A 208 -19.99 18.09 12.53
CA ASP A 208 -19.16 19.09 13.19
C ASP A 208 -19.69 20.52 12.99
N GLN A 209 -20.29 20.82 11.82
CA GLN A 209 -21.07 22.05 11.62
C GLN A 209 -22.27 22.15 12.59
N ARG A 210 -23.01 21.05 12.80
CA ARG A 210 -24.11 21.01 13.77
C ARG A 210 -23.63 21.21 15.21
N LYS A 211 -22.52 20.59 15.62
CA LYS A 211 -21.90 20.82 16.94
C LYS A 211 -21.46 22.27 17.10
N GLY A 212 -20.79 22.85 16.10
CA GLY A 212 -20.39 24.25 16.10
C GLY A 212 -21.58 25.21 16.22
N ALA A 213 -22.65 24.96 15.45
CA ALA A 213 -23.89 25.73 15.57
C ALA A 213 -24.55 25.58 16.94
N GLN A 214 -24.55 24.38 17.53
CA GLN A 214 -25.07 24.13 18.87
C GLN A 214 -24.29 24.91 19.95
N VAL A 215 -22.95 24.90 19.89
CA VAL A 215 -22.11 25.70 20.80
C VAL A 215 -22.38 27.20 20.65
N ILE A 216 -22.59 27.70 19.43
CA ILE A 216 -22.95 29.12 19.21
C ILE A 216 -24.34 29.44 19.80
N ILE A 217 -25.32 28.54 19.65
CA ILE A 217 -26.65 28.70 20.25
C ILE A 217 -26.56 28.71 21.78
N GLU A 218 -25.73 27.86 22.37
CA GLU A 218 -25.47 27.80 23.81
C GLU A 218 -24.80 29.09 24.31
N GLN A 219 -23.75 29.57 23.63
CA GLN A 219 -23.10 30.86 23.92
C GLN A 219 -24.07 32.06 23.80
N ILE A 220 -25.01 32.04 22.86
CA ILE A 220 -26.05 33.07 22.74
C ILE A 220 -27.01 33.02 23.94
N LYS A 221 -27.45 31.82 24.35
CA LYS A 221 -28.28 31.64 25.55
C LYS A 221 -27.56 32.09 26.81
N ASP A 222 -26.31 31.68 27.01
CA ASP A 222 -25.50 32.09 28.16
C ASP A 222 -25.38 33.61 28.23
N ARG A 223 -25.03 34.26 27.10
CA ARG A 223 -24.95 35.72 27.01
C ARG A 223 -26.31 36.39 27.25
N GLN A 224 -27.43 35.79 26.85
CA GLN A 224 -28.77 36.28 27.18
C GLN A 224 -29.08 36.15 28.68
N THR A 225 -28.76 35.02 29.32
CA THR A 225 -28.94 34.85 30.78
C THR A 225 -28.03 35.80 31.57
N GLN A 226 -26.82 36.09 31.09
CA GLN A 226 -25.93 37.06 31.71
C GLN A 226 -26.51 38.48 31.63
N ARG A 227 -27.03 38.90 30.46
CA ARG A 227 -27.73 40.20 30.33
C ARG A 227 -28.93 40.29 31.26
N LEU A 228 -29.74 39.23 31.38
CA LEU A 228 -30.86 39.17 32.31
C LEU A 228 -30.40 39.35 33.76
N ARG A 229 -29.33 38.67 34.20
CA ARG A 229 -28.74 38.87 35.54
C ARG A 229 -28.20 40.29 35.74
N GLU A 230 -27.60 40.90 34.71
CA GLU A 230 -27.12 42.29 34.75
C GLU A 230 -28.28 43.32 34.76
N GLU A 231 -29.45 42.97 34.22
CA GLU A 231 -30.69 43.76 34.32
C GLU A 231 -31.32 43.60 35.71
N GLU A 232 -31.46 42.37 36.21
CA GLU A 232 -31.93 42.07 37.57
C GLU A 232 -31.05 42.74 38.64
N ALA A 233 -29.72 42.74 38.48
CA ALA A 233 -28.80 43.42 39.38
C ALA A 233 -28.99 44.95 39.34
N ARG A 234 -29.12 45.55 38.15
CA ARG A 234 -29.40 47.00 38.00
C ARG A 234 -30.76 47.39 38.58
N ASP A 235 -31.78 46.54 38.45
CA ASP A 235 -33.09 46.80 39.07
C ASP A 235 -33.05 46.62 40.59
N GLN A 236 -32.26 45.69 41.13
CA GLN A 236 -31.99 45.58 42.56
C GLN A 236 -31.27 46.84 43.09
N GLU A 237 -30.19 47.29 42.45
CA GLU A 237 -29.48 48.54 42.77
C GLU A 237 -30.40 49.75 42.70
N ARG A 238 -31.20 49.87 41.63
CA ARG A 238 -32.20 50.93 41.46
C ARG A 238 -33.24 50.89 42.58
N SER A 239 -33.72 49.71 42.97
CA SER A 239 -34.66 49.57 44.09
C SER A 239 -34.03 49.97 45.43
N PHE A 240 -32.75 49.69 45.63
CA PHE A 240 -31.99 50.06 46.82
C PHE A 240 -31.79 51.59 46.89
N ILE A 241 -31.36 52.20 45.80
CA ILE A 241 -31.22 53.67 45.67
C ILE A 241 -32.57 54.36 45.91
N LEU A 242 -33.67 53.84 45.36
CA LEU A 242 -35.01 54.39 45.61
C LEU A 242 -35.43 54.29 47.08
N LYS A 243 -35.14 53.18 47.76
CA LYS A 243 -35.38 53.03 49.21
C LYS A 243 -34.52 54.01 50.02
N GLN A 244 -33.25 54.19 49.66
CA GLN A 244 -32.35 55.14 50.33
C GLN A 244 -32.81 56.59 50.14
N ILE A 245 -33.24 56.98 48.93
CA ILE A 245 -33.84 58.29 48.66
C ILE A 245 -35.13 58.50 49.47
N GLN A 246 -35.97 57.46 49.62
CA GLN A 246 -37.17 57.54 50.46
C GLN A 246 -36.82 57.73 51.94
N ALA A 247 -35.82 57.03 52.47
CA ALA A 247 -35.34 57.21 53.85
C ALA A 247 -34.79 58.63 54.08
N MET A 248 -33.87 59.09 53.23
CA MET A 248 -33.33 60.47 53.30
C MET A 248 -34.44 61.52 53.25
N LYS A 249 -35.46 61.32 52.40
CA LYS A 249 -36.62 62.24 52.31
C LYS A 249 -37.51 62.20 53.55
N GLN A 250 -37.62 61.05 54.24
CA GLN A 250 -38.31 60.96 55.53
C GLN A 250 -37.54 61.70 56.62
N GLU A 251 -36.22 61.52 56.71
CA GLU A 251 -35.35 62.25 57.63
C GLU A 251 -35.40 63.77 57.39
N GLU A 252 -35.41 64.24 56.13
CA GLU A 252 -35.60 65.66 55.80
C GLU A 252 -36.96 66.19 56.28
N ILE A 253 -38.04 65.41 56.12
CA ILE A 253 -39.38 65.79 56.59
C ILE A 253 -39.41 65.89 58.13
N GLU A 254 -38.76 64.98 58.84
CA GLU A 254 -38.65 65.01 60.29
C GLU A 254 -37.80 66.19 60.78
N LEU A 255 -36.67 66.47 60.13
CA LEU A 255 -35.83 67.63 60.42
C LEU A 255 -36.54 68.95 60.12
N GLN A 256 -37.37 69.02 59.07
CA GLN A 256 -38.26 70.16 58.82
C GLN A 256 -39.34 70.32 59.88
N LYS A 257 -39.96 69.23 60.35
CA LYS A 257 -40.93 69.26 61.47
C LYS A 257 -40.25 69.74 62.75
N ALA A 258 -39.07 69.23 63.08
CA ALA A 258 -38.28 69.66 64.24
C ALA A 258 -37.92 71.15 64.18
N LYS A 259 -37.46 71.64 63.01
CA LYS A 259 -37.21 73.07 62.79
C LYS A 259 -38.46 73.93 62.97
N LYS A 260 -39.63 73.49 62.48
CA LYS A 260 -40.92 74.19 62.69
C LYS A 260 -41.31 74.24 64.18
N VAL A 261 -41.13 73.14 64.92
CA VAL A 261 -41.39 73.11 66.37
C VAL A 261 -40.43 74.02 67.14
N ALA A 262 -39.14 74.02 66.80
CA ALA A 262 -38.16 74.92 67.41
C ALA A 262 -38.45 76.40 67.13
N ALA A 263 -38.81 76.74 65.87
CA ALA A 263 -39.22 78.10 65.50
C ALA A 263 -40.49 78.55 66.23
N SER A 264 -41.47 77.65 66.40
CA SER A 264 -42.69 77.92 67.17
C SER A 264 -42.40 78.21 68.64
N LYS A 265 -41.52 77.43 69.28
CA LYS A 265 -41.08 77.68 70.67
C LYS A 265 -40.38 79.04 70.80
N LEU A 266 -39.45 79.36 69.91
CA LEU A 266 -38.74 80.63 69.91
C LEU A 266 -39.69 81.82 69.70
N MET A 267 -40.71 81.69 68.83
CA MET A 267 -41.75 82.72 68.67
C MET A 267 -42.61 82.89 69.93
N ALA A 268 -42.91 81.82 70.66
CA ALA A 268 -43.62 81.90 71.94
C ALA A 268 -42.78 82.59 73.02
N GLU A 269 -41.49 82.28 73.11
CA GLU A 269 -40.54 82.93 74.03
C GLU A 269 -40.40 84.45 73.73
N VAL A 270 -40.29 84.82 72.45
CA VAL A 270 -40.28 86.23 72.02
C VAL A 270 -41.61 86.93 72.32
N ALA A 271 -42.75 86.26 72.16
CA ALA A 271 -44.05 86.83 72.50
C ALA A 271 -44.19 87.09 74.02
N VAL A 272 -43.71 86.18 74.87
CA VAL A 272 -43.67 86.37 76.34
C VAL A 272 -42.75 87.53 76.72
N ALA A 273 -41.56 87.62 76.12
CA ALA A 273 -40.63 88.74 76.35
C ALA A 273 -41.25 90.09 75.94
N ASN A 274 -41.87 90.16 74.75
CA ASN A 274 -42.55 91.36 74.28
C ASN A 274 -43.71 91.78 75.20
N ALA A 275 -44.53 90.82 75.65
CA ALA A 275 -45.60 91.09 76.61
C ALA A 275 -45.08 91.63 77.95
N ALA A 276 -43.95 91.13 78.44
CA ALA A 276 -43.28 91.69 79.63
C ALA A 276 -42.79 93.13 79.40
N THR A 277 -42.20 93.43 78.24
CA THR A 277 -41.79 94.83 77.93
C THR A 277 -42.96 95.80 77.78
N MET A 278 -44.14 95.33 77.34
CA MET A 278 -45.34 96.17 77.27
C MET A 278 -45.86 96.51 78.67
N LYS A 279 -45.94 95.55 79.59
CA LYS A 279 -46.32 95.81 80.98
C LYS A 279 -45.40 96.83 81.68
N ILE A 280 -44.09 96.69 81.49
CA ILE A 280 -43.09 97.65 82.03
C ILE A 280 -43.28 99.07 81.44
N LYS A 281 -43.80 99.21 80.22
CA LYS A 281 -44.14 100.52 79.64
C LYS A 281 -45.45 101.08 80.22
N GLU A 282 -46.46 100.24 80.41
CA GLU A 282 -47.74 100.64 81.01
C GLU A 282 -47.56 101.12 82.47
N GLU A 283 -46.73 100.42 83.25
CA GLU A 283 -46.36 100.81 84.62
C GLU A 283 -45.65 102.17 84.66
N LYS A 284 -44.77 102.47 83.70
CA LYS A 284 -44.11 103.79 83.59
C LYS A 284 -45.09 104.91 83.22
N ILE A 285 -45.98 104.67 82.27
CA ILE A 285 -47.02 105.65 81.86
C ILE A 285 -47.98 105.97 83.03
N LEU A 286 -48.26 105.00 83.90
CA LEU A 286 -49.06 105.22 85.10
C LEU A 286 -48.31 106.04 86.16
N ALA A 287 -46.99 105.89 86.28
CA ALA A 287 -46.18 106.74 87.15
C ALA A 287 -46.11 108.19 86.63
N GLU A 288 -45.80 108.38 85.35
CA GLU A 288 -45.74 109.71 84.70
C GLU A 288 -47.05 110.51 84.88
N ARG A 289 -48.21 109.84 84.79
CA ARG A 289 -49.52 110.47 85.02
C ARG A 289 -49.77 110.95 86.45
N LEU A 290 -49.13 110.35 87.46
CA LEU A 290 -49.24 110.80 88.85
C LEU A 290 -48.35 112.01 89.10
N ASP A 291 -47.16 112.03 88.50
CA ASP A 291 -46.23 113.16 88.58
C ASP A 291 -46.80 114.40 87.85
N ASP A 292 -47.41 114.22 86.67
CA ASP A 292 -48.07 115.30 85.91
C ASP A 292 -49.20 115.99 86.70
N GLN A 293 -49.95 115.23 87.52
CA GLN A 293 -51.02 115.80 88.36
C GLN A 293 -50.45 116.70 89.47
N GLN A 294 -49.30 116.34 90.05
CA GLN A 294 -48.63 117.17 91.06
C GLN A 294 -48.00 118.43 90.45
N ILE A 295 -47.55 118.38 89.19
CA ILE A 295 -46.99 119.53 88.47
C ILE A 295 -48.05 120.59 88.17
N LEU A 296 -49.27 120.19 87.78
CA LEU A 296 -50.37 121.11 87.45
C LEU A 296 -50.85 121.94 88.65
N GLU A 297 -50.85 121.38 89.87
CA GLU A 297 -51.24 122.10 91.08
C GLU A 297 -50.17 123.12 91.51
N TYR A 298 -48.88 122.81 91.29
CA TYR A 298 -47.78 123.73 91.55
C TYR A 298 -47.70 124.90 90.55
N GLN A 299 -48.00 124.66 89.27
CA GLN A 299 -47.91 125.69 88.23
C GLN A 299 -48.96 126.81 88.38
N ARG A 300 -50.22 126.48 88.72
CA ARG A 300 -51.29 127.48 88.93
C ARG A 300 -50.99 128.48 90.06
N ALA A 301 -50.23 128.06 91.07
CA ALA A 301 -49.81 128.92 92.17
C ALA A 301 -48.63 129.85 91.82
N LYS A 302 -47.94 129.60 90.69
CA LYS A 302 -46.74 130.32 90.26
C LYS A 302 -47.02 131.38 89.20
N GLU A 303 -47.89 131.10 88.23
CA GLU A 303 -48.23 132.02 87.13
C GLU A 303 -48.76 133.39 87.60
N LEU A 304 -49.45 133.43 88.75
CA LEU A 304 -49.96 134.66 89.36
C LEU A 304 -48.89 135.57 89.95
N ARG A 305 -47.65 135.10 90.13
CA ARG A 305 -46.51 135.90 90.65
C ARG A 305 -45.49 136.27 89.58
N GLU A 306 -45.46 135.58 88.44
CA GLU A 306 -44.43 135.81 87.41
C GLU A 306 -44.85 136.88 86.37
N ARG A 307 -46.14 137.17 86.20
CA ARG A 307 -46.63 138.24 85.30
C ARG A 307 -46.13 139.65 85.65
N GLU A 308 -45.84 139.93 86.91
CA GLU A 308 -45.35 141.25 87.36
C GLU A 308 -43.82 141.41 87.22
N ILE A 309 -43.09 140.32 86.92
CA ILE A 309 -41.61 140.30 86.89
C ILE A 309 -41.07 140.18 85.44
N GLU A 310 -41.91 139.80 84.48
CA GLU A 310 -41.49 139.54 83.10
C GLU A 310 -41.29 140.78 82.21
N GLU A 311 -41.87 141.93 82.52
CA GLU A 311 -41.70 143.13 81.67
C GLU A 311 -40.30 143.78 81.83
N GLU A 312 -39.68 143.67 83.01
CA GLU A 312 -38.40 144.32 83.29
C GLU A 312 -37.18 143.54 82.76
N LYS A 313 -37.26 142.20 82.66
CA LYS A 313 -36.09 141.34 82.37
C LYS A 313 -35.81 141.08 80.89
N LYS A 314 -36.75 141.39 79.98
CA LYS A 314 -36.61 141.13 78.53
C LYS A 314 -35.59 142.04 77.81
N LYS A 315 -34.97 143.01 78.50
CA LYS A 315 -33.97 143.93 77.92
C LYS A 315 -32.50 143.57 78.21
N VAL A 316 -32.22 142.53 79.01
CA VAL A 316 -30.85 142.16 79.44
C VAL A 316 -30.41 140.76 78.96
N ALA A 317 -31.34 139.95 78.45
CA ALA A 317 -31.06 138.56 78.05
C ALA A 317 -30.24 138.42 76.74
N ALA A 318 -30.11 139.48 75.94
CA ALA A 318 -29.48 139.43 74.62
C ALA A 318 -27.93 139.42 74.62
N GLU A 319 -27.28 139.61 75.78
CA GLU A 319 -25.82 139.74 75.88
C GLU A 319 -25.08 138.51 76.45
N ARG A 320 -25.77 137.41 76.75
CA ARG A 320 -25.15 136.19 77.34
C ARG A 320 -25.41 134.88 76.59
N GLU A 321 -25.63 134.95 75.28
CA GLU A 321 -25.74 133.75 74.42
C GLU A 321 -24.38 133.24 73.88
N ALA A 322 -23.26 133.76 74.41
CA ALA A 322 -21.92 133.60 73.84
C ALA A 322 -21.03 132.50 74.47
N GLU A 323 -21.49 131.72 75.47
CA GLU A 323 -20.54 130.95 76.33
C GLU A 323 -20.78 129.44 76.57
N THR A 324 -21.73 128.77 75.90
CA THR A 324 -22.02 127.33 76.16
C THR A 324 -21.95 126.38 74.96
N ALA A 325 -21.19 126.72 73.92
CA ALA A 325 -20.84 125.81 72.82
C ALA A 325 -19.83 124.68 73.20
N LYS A 326 -19.50 124.51 74.49
CA LYS A 326 -18.36 123.71 74.97
C LYS A 326 -18.72 122.33 75.55
N LEU A 327 -19.87 121.76 75.16
CA LEU A 327 -20.35 120.45 75.66
C LEU A 327 -20.91 119.51 74.56
N ARG A 328 -20.36 119.56 73.35
CA ARG A 328 -20.62 118.55 72.29
C ARG A 328 -19.38 117.83 71.74
N ALA A 329 -18.16 118.29 72.04
CA ALA A 329 -16.90 117.69 71.54
C ALA A 329 -16.43 116.42 72.31
N ALA A 330 -17.25 115.85 73.18
CA ALA A 330 -16.85 114.78 74.11
C ALA A 330 -17.29 113.36 73.71
N GLN A 331 -18.13 113.19 72.69
CA GLN A 331 -18.68 111.87 72.31
C GLN A 331 -18.22 111.33 70.95
N GLU A 332 -17.57 112.13 70.11
CA GLU A 332 -17.10 111.70 68.78
C GLU A 332 -15.84 110.80 68.86
N LYS A 333 -15.07 110.88 69.97
CA LYS A 333 -13.77 110.19 70.12
C LYS A 333 -13.83 108.73 70.57
N ALA A 334 -15.04 108.14 70.67
CA ALA A 334 -15.27 106.77 71.07
C ALA A 334 -15.54 105.80 69.90
N ALA A 335 -15.96 106.30 68.73
CA ALA A 335 -16.32 105.48 67.58
C ALA A 335 -15.09 104.97 66.79
N ASP A 336 -14.06 105.80 66.60
CA ASP A 336 -12.95 105.51 65.68
C ASP A 336 -11.99 104.40 66.15
N LYS A 337 -11.92 104.13 67.46
CA LYS A 337 -10.99 103.14 68.02
C LYS A 337 -11.36 101.68 67.73
N ALA A 338 -12.59 101.42 67.27
CA ALA A 338 -13.01 100.07 66.86
C ALA A 338 -12.61 99.76 65.39
N ALA A 339 -12.66 100.76 64.51
CA ALA A 339 -12.40 100.58 63.08
C ALA A 339 -10.92 100.25 62.77
N GLU A 340 -9.99 100.81 63.54
CA GLU A 340 -8.55 100.69 63.28
C GLU A 340 -7.99 99.28 63.59
N MET A 341 -8.55 98.61 64.61
CA MET A 341 -8.14 97.25 65.00
C MET A 341 -8.66 96.16 64.06
N ASP A 342 -9.79 96.38 63.39
CA ASP A 342 -10.37 95.41 62.45
C ASP A 342 -9.71 95.50 61.08
N ALA A 343 -9.33 96.71 60.64
CA ALA A 343 -8.56 96.95 59.41
C ALA A 343 -7.20 96.21 59.40
N LEU A 344 -6.51 96.13 60.54
CA LEU A 344 -5.25 95.39 60.70
C LEU A 344 -5.44 93.87 60.74
N ARG A 345 -6.60 93.38 61.22
CA ARG A 345 -6.95 91.95 61.23
C ARG A 345 -7.31 91.47 59.82
N ALA A 346 -8.08 92.27 59.07
CA ALA A 346 -8.46 91.99 57.69
C ALA A 346 -7.24 91.87 56.75
N LYS A 347 -6.28 92.81 56.80
CA LYS A 347 -5.09 92.77 55.92
C LYS A 347 -4.23 91.52 56.13
N ARG A 348 -4.01 91.09 57.39
CA ARG A 348 -3.24 89.86 57.68
C ARG A 348 -3.97 88.59 57.27
N ALA A 349 -5.30 88.56 57.39
CA ALA A 349 -6.11 87.44 56.90
C ALA A 349 -6.05 87.33 55.37
N PHE A 350 -6.11 88.47 54.65
CA PHE A 350 -6.04 88.51 53.19
C PHE A 350 -4.68 88.03 52.66
N GLU A 351 -3.55 88.53 53.17
CA GLU A 351 -2.23 88.07 52.74
C GLU A 351 -1.96 86.60 53.10
N ALA A 352 -2.47 86.11 54.23
CA ALA A 352 -2.33 84.70 54.62
C ALA A 352 -3.15 83.79 53.70
N ALA A 353 -4.38 84.20 53.35
CA ALA A 353 -5.21 83.51 52.38
C ALA A 353 -4.58 83.53 50.98
N GLU A 354 -4.00 84.66 50.56
CA GLU A 354 -3.35 84.78 49.25
C GLU A 354 -2.08 83.92 49.14
N ARG A 355 -1.21 83.92 50.17
CA ARG A 355 -0.05 83.00 50.22
C ARG A 355 -0.48 81.53 50.24
N ALA A 356 -1.55 81.19 50.94
CA ALA A 356 -2.10 79.84 50.93
C ALA A 356 -2.73 79.46 49.57
N ALA A 357 -3.38 80.40 48.88
CA ALA A 357 -3.97 80.19 47.56
C ALA A 357 -2.88 79.94 46.50
N ARG A 358 -1.87 80.82 46.40
CA ARG A 358 -0.74 80.63 45.47
C ARG A 358 0.02 79.33 45.76
N GLY A 359 0.18 78.96 47.04
CA GLY A 359 0.80 77.69 47.43
C GLY A 359 -0.01 76.46 46.99
N LYS A 360 -1.34 76.49 47.12
CA LYS A 360 -2.23 75.43 46.63
C LYS A 360 -2.22 75.34 45.10
N GLU A 361 -2.32 76.47 44.40
CA GLU A 361 -2.28 76.53 42.93
C GLU A 361 -0.96 75.94 42.38
N GLN A 362 0.19 76.26 43.00
CA GLN A 362 1.48 75.67 42.64
C GLN A 362 1.53 74.16 42.90
N GLN A 363 0.97 73.68 44.02
CA GLN A 363 0.90 72.23 44.32
C GLN A 363 -0.04 71.49 43.36
N GLU A 364 -1.18 72.07 42.99
CA GLU A 364 -2.11 71.49 42.02
C GLU A 364 -1.48 71.46 40.62
N ARG A 365 -0.83 72.54 40.18
CA ARG A 365 -0.08 72.58 38.92
C ARG A 365 1.06 71.57 38.89
N ALA A 366 1.79 71.39 39.99
CA ALA A 366 2.84 70.39 40.11
C ALA A 366 2.29 68.95 40.04
N ARG A 367 1.16 68.68 40.72
CA ARG A 367 0.46 67.37 40.63
C ARG A 367 -0.02 67.09 39.21
N VAL A 368 -0.60 68.07 38.53
CA VAL A 368 -1.04 67.93 37.13
C VAL A 368 0.15 67.72 36.18
N SER A 369 1.29 68.37 36.40
CA SER A 369 2.52 68.09 35.63
C SER A 369 2.99 66.65 35.84
N ALA A 370 3.10 66.20 37.10
CA ALA A 370 3.55 64.85 37.44
C ALA A 370 2.64 63.76 36.83
N ILE A 371 1.31 63.94 36.88
CA ILE A 371 0.34 63.01 36.26
C ILE A 371 0.50 63.00 34.73
N ASN A 372 0.72 64.15 34.10
CA ASN A 372 0.93 64.24 32.65
C ASN A 372 2.28 63.62 32.22
N GLU A 373 3.32 63.75 33.04
CA GLU A 373 4.64 63.13 32.83
C GLU A 373 4.54 61.61 32.97
N GLU A 374 3.87 61.10 34.01
CA GLU A 374 3.61 59.67 34.19
C GLU A 374 2.79 59.10 33.03
N LEU A 375 1.72 59.79 32.61
CA LEU A 375 0.91 59.42 31.46
C LEU A 375 1.72 59.43 30.14
N SER A 376 2.67 60.36 29.99
CA SER A 376 3.59 60.41 28.86
C SER A 376 4.55 59.21 28.84
N VAL A 377 5.10 58.83 30.00
CA VAL A 377 5.93 57.62 30.14
C VAL A 377 5.12 56.35 29.88
N ALA A 378 3.89 56.26 30.40
CA ALA A 378 3.00 55.13 30.16
C ALA A 378 2.63 54.99 28.66
N ARG A 379 2.32 56.10 27.98
CA ARG A 379 2.08 56.11 26.53
C ARG A 379 3.32 55.64 25.74
N LYS A 380 4.52 56.14 26.08
CA LYS A 380 5.78 55.72 25.44
C LYS A 380 6.10 54.24 25.65
N ARG A 381 5.81 53.69 26.83
CA ARG A 381 5.92 52.24 27.09
C ARG A 381 4.93 51.46 26.23
N GLN A 382 3.66 51.88 26.17
CA GLN A 382 2.64 51.22 25.36
C GLN A 382 2.97 51.26 23.86
N THR A 383 3.54 52.36 23.33
CA THR A 383 3.98 52.41 21.92
C THR A 383 5.16 51.48 21.68
N ALA A 384 6.17 51.47 22.55
CA ALA A 384 7.32 50.57 22.43
C ALA A 384 6.93 49.08 22.52
N GLU A 385 5.99 48.71 23.38
CA GLU A 385 5.44 47.34 23.44
C GLU A 385 4.66 46.95 22.19
N LYS A 386 3.87 47.88 21.62
CA LYS A 386 3.17 47.68 20.34
C LYS A 386 4.15 47.51 19.18
N GLU A 387 5.16 48.37 19.08
CA GLU A 387 6.23 48.29 18.08
C GLU A 387 7.01 46.99 18.20
N ARG A 388 7.38 46.58 19.42
CA ARG A 388 8.04 45.29 19.67
C ARG A 388 7.17 44.12 19.24
N ARG A 389 5.88 44.10 19.59
CA ARG A 389 4.95 43.03 19.19
C ARG A 389 4.78 42.96 17.67
N LEU A 390 4.69 44.11 16.99
CA LEU A 390 4.64 44.18 15.52
C LEU A 390 5.95 43.69 14.89
N ALA A 391 7.11 44.00 15.48
CA ALA A 391 8.41 43.50 15.02
C ALA A 391 8.56 41.99 15.22
N GLU A 392 8.07 41.45 16.35
CA GLU A 392 8.03 40.00 16.61
C GLU A 392 7.08 39.28 15.62
N GLN A 393 5.92 39.86 15.30
CA GLN A 393 5.01 39.35 14.26
C GLN A 393 5.63 39.39 12.87
N ALA A 394 6.20 40.53 12.46
CA ALA A 394 6.86 40.68 11.16
C ALA A 394 8.09 39.77 11.02
N LYS A 395 8.76 39.41 12.12
CA LYS A 395 9.80 38.40 12.12
C LYS A 395 9.22 36.99 11.95
N ALA A 396 8.18 36.64 12.69
CA ALA A 396 7.52 35.34 12.55
C ALA A 396 6.98 35.11 11.11
N GLU A 397 6.39 36.13 10.50
CA GLU A 397 5.93 36.10 9.11
C GLU A 397 7.08 35.89 8.11
N ARG A 398 8.26 36.50 8.34
CA ARG A 398 9.47 36.24 7.53
C ARG A 398 10.00 34.83 7.74
N ASP A 399 10.14 34.39 8.99
CA ASP A 399 10.61 33.04 9.32
C ASP A 399 9.65 31.96 8.75
N GLU A 400 8.33 32.23 8.66
CA GLU A 400 7.36 31.40 7.95
C GLU A 400 7.51 31.45 6.42
N PHE A 401 7.66 32.63 5.84
CA PHE A 401 7.87 32.81 4.41
C PHE A 401 9.15 32.13 3.91
N ASP A 402 10.26 32.28 4.63
CA ASP A 402 11.54 31.65 4.30
C ASP A 402 11.43 30.11 4.37
N ARG A 403 10.73 29.55 5.37
CA ARG A 403 10.42 28.11 5.44
C ARG A 403 9.55 27.63 4.28
N ILE A 404 8.59 28.43 3.82
CA ILE A 404 7.77 28.11 2.64
C ILE A 404 8.64 28.08 1.38
N ILE A 405 9.56 29.05 1.23
CA ILE A 405 10.54 29.08 0.13
C ILE A 405 11.46 27.86 0.17
N GLU A 406 12.00 27.48 1.34
CA GLU A 406 12.84 26.28 1.47
C GLU A 406 12.10 25.02 1.01
N VAL A 407 10.83 24.85 1.41
CA VAL A 407 9.99 23.72 0.97
C VAL A 407 9.71 23.77 -0.53
N GLN A 408 9.45 24.96 -1.11
CA GLN A 408 9.28 25.10 -2.57
C GLN A 408 10.55 24.76 -3.34
N ILE A 409 11.73 25.21 -2.87
CA ILE A 409 13.02 24.88 -3.49
C ILE A 409 13.30 23.37 -3.39
N GLN A 410 12.99 22.73 -2.26
CA GLN A 410 13.12 21.28 -2.12
C GLN A 410 12.17 20.51 -3.05
N GLN A 411 10.94 21.00 -3.23
CA GLN A 411 9.98 20.42 -4.18
C GLN A 411 10.46 20.58 -5.63
N GLU A 412 10.89 21.77 -6.04
CA GLU A 412 11.44 22.02 -7.38
C GLU A 412 12.68 21.14 -7.66
N GLN A 413 13.59 21.02 -6.68
CA GLN A 413 14.75 20.13 -6.79
C GLN A 413 14.33 18.65 -6.94
N ALA A 414 13.35 18.19 -6.16
CA ALA A 414 12.83 16.82 -6.25
C ALA A 414 12.10 16.54 -7.57
N GLU A 415 11.35 17.50 -8.10
CA GLU A 415 10.75 17.38 -9.44
C GLU A 415 11.82 17.37 -10.53
N ARG A 416 12.85 18.23 -10.42
CA ARG A 416 13.97 18.28 -11.36
C ARG A 416 14.80 16.99 -11.35
N THR A 417 15.01 16.34 -10.20
CA THR A 417 15.65 15.02 -10.16
C THR A 417 14.78 13.94 -10.78
N LYS A 418 13.48 13.90 -10.47
CA LYS A 418 12.53 12.97 -11.13
C LYS A 418 12.52 13.11 -12.65
N GLN A 419 12.43 14.35 -13.16
CA GLN A 419 12.50 14.62 -14.60
C GLN A 419 13.85 14.19 -15.21
N ALA A 420 14.97 14.40 -14.50
CA ALA A 420 16.28 13.96 -14.95
C ALA A 420 16.38 12.42 -14.99
N ASP A 421 15.83 11.71 -14.01
CA ASP A 421 15.85 10.25 -13.94
C ASP A 421 14.88 9.61 -14.94
N GLU A 422 13.70 10.18 -15.16
CA GLU A 422 12.83 9.82 -16.29
C GLU A 422 13.56 10.01 -17.63
N LYS A 423 14.28 11.13 -17.80
CA LYS A 423 15.03 11.38 -19.04
C LYS A 423 16.15 10.35 -19.22
N LYS A 424 16.88 9.98 -18.16
CA LYS A 424 17.86 8.88 -18.19
C LYS A 424 17.21 7.55 -18.56
N ALA A 425 16.09 7.20 -17.94
CA ALA A 425 15.36 5.96 -18.24
C ALA A 425 14.91 5.91 -19.71
N ARG A 426 14.42 7.02 -20.27
CA ARG A 426 14.09 7.14 -21.70
C ARG A 426 15.33 6.97 -22.59
N TYR A 427 16.48 7.55 -22.23
CA TYR A 427 17.73 7.33 -22.98
C TYR A 427 18.20 5.87 -22.92
N LEU A 428 18.21 5.25 -21.74
CA LEU A 428 18.57 3.83 -21.57
C LEU A 428 17.67 2.93 -22.42
N HIS A 429 16.34 3.14 -22.39
CA HIS A 429 15.40 2.41 -23.22
C HIS A 429 15.62 2.65 -24.73
N CYS A 430 15.95 3.88 -25.15
CA CYS A 430 16.33 4.15 -26.54
C CYS A 430 17.63 3.45 -26.96
N ASP A 431 18.62 3.34 -26.07
CA ASP A 431 19.88 2.63 -26.34
C ASP A 431 19.67 1.10 -26.34
N GLU A 432 18.83 0.56 -25.47
CA GLU A 432 18.39 -0.84 -25.50
C GLU A 432 17.68 -1.18 -26.81
N LEU A 433 16.75 -0.33 -27.27
CA LEU A 433 16.10 -0.50 -28.58
C LEU A 433 17.11 -0.45 -29.74
N ARG A 434 18.11 0.44 -29.69
CA ARG A 434 19.20 0.46 -30.69
C ARG A 434 20.03 -0.82 -30.68
N GLN A 435 20.35 -1.35 -29.49
CA GLN A 435 21.05 -2.63 -29.36
C GLN A 435 20.20 -3.80 -29.87
N GLN A 436 18.89 -3.82 -29.60
CA GLN A 436 17.96 -4.83 -30.11
C GLN A 436 17.86 -4.80 -31.64
N ILE A 437 17.80 -3.61 -32.24
CA ILE A 437 17.81 -3.43 -33.70
C ILE A 437 19.14 -3.95 -34.29
N ALA A 438 20.28 -3.51 -33.75
CA ALA A 438 21.60 -3.97 -34.21
C ALA A 438 21.78 -5.50 -34.11
N ALA A 439 21.37 -6.09 -32.98
CA ALA A 439 21.39 -7.54 -32.79
C ALA A 439 20.36 -8.28 -33.68
N GLY A 440 19.31 -7.60 -34.16
CA GLY A 440 18.37 -8.10 -35.15
C GLY A 440 18.97 -8.09 -36.56
N GLU A 441 19.61 -6.98 -36.95
CA GLU A 441 20.33 -6.82 -38.22
C GLU A 441 21.50 -7.82 -38.34
N GLU A 442 22.28 -7.99 -37.27
CA GLU A 442 23.36 -8.99 -37.21
C GLU A 442 22.83 -10.41 -37.40
N ARG A 443 21.72 -10.77 -36.73
CA ARG A 443 21.05 -12.06 -36.93
C ARG A 443 20.56 -12.25 -38.37
N GLN A 444 20.00 -11.23 -39.01
CA GLN A 444 19.59 -11.31 -40.42
C GLN A 444 20.79 -11.46 -41.37
N LEU A 445 21.87 -10.70 -41.14
CA LEU A 445 23.12 -10.82 -41.89
C LEU A 445 23.72 -12.22 -41.75
N GLN A 446 23.71 -12.79 -40.53
CA GLN A 446 24.22 -14.12 -40.27
C GLN A 446 23.32 -15.22 -40.87
N GLN A 447 21.98 -15.10 -40.80
CA GLN A 447 21.07 -16.00 -41.51
C GLN A 447 21.30 -15.96 -43.03
N ARG A 448 21.45 -14.76 -43.61
CA ARG A 448 21.78 -14.61 -45.04
C ARG A 448 23.12 -15.23 -45.40
N ARG A 449 24.13 -15.08 -44.53
CA ARG A 449 25.44 -15.70 -44.69
C ARG A 449 25.34 -17.23 -44.63
N ASN A 450 24.66 -17.78 -43.62
CA ASN A 450 24.44 -19.21 -43.46
C ASN A 450 23.73 -19.80 -44.69
N ALA A 451 22.66 -19.16 -45.20
CA ALA A 451 21.97 -19.60 -46.41
C ALA A 451 22.87 -19.59 -47.68
N LEU A 452 23.80 -18.63 -47.78
CA LEU A 452 24.81 -18.61 -48.85
C LEU A 452 25.88 -19.70 -48.68
N GLU A 453 26.31 -19.97 -47.44
CA GLU A 453 27.26 -21.04 -47.11
C GLU A 453 26.62 -22.43 -47.32
N GLU A 454 25.37 -22.64 -46.93
CA GLU A 454 24.55 -23.82 -47.25
C GLU A 454 24.41 -24.01 -48.77
N GLY A 455 24.07 -22.94 -49.51
CA GLY A 455 24.02 -22.98 -50.97
C GLY A 455 25.38 -23.23 -51.64
N ASN A 456 26.50 -22.91 -50.98
CA ASN A 456 27.84 -23.28 -51.43
C ASN A 456 28.15 -24.75 -51.10
N ASN A 457 27.76 -25.23 -49.91
CA ASN A 457 27.94 -26.61 -49.48
C ASN A 457 27.16 -27.57 -50.38
N VAL A 458 25.87 -27.32 -50.65
CA VAL A 458 25.06 -28.11 -51.59
C VAL A 458 25.69 -28.16 -52.99
N ARG A 459 26.21 -27.02 -53.50
CA ARG A 459 26.93 -26.98 -54.78
C ARG A 459 28.26 -27.77 -54.74
N SER A 460 28.96 -27.75 -53.62
CA SER A 460 30.19 -28.52 -53.39
C SER A 460 29.90 -30.02 -53.33
N GLU A 461 28.83 -30.43 -52.65
CA GLU A 461 28.38 -31.81 -52.55
C GLU A 461 27.94 -32.36 -53.91
N LEU A 462 27.05 -31.66 -54.63
CA LEU A 462 26.66 -32.03 -56.00
C LEU A 462 27.87 -32.14 -56.94
N ALA A 463 28.85 -31.22 -56.84
CA ALA A 463 30.09 -31.30 -57.61
C ALA A 463 30.97 -32.50 -57.19
N ALA A 464 31.03 -32.82 -55.90
CA ALA A 464 31.75 -33.98 -55.39
C ALA A 464 31.10 -35.30 -55.81
N GLU A 465 29.77 -35.40 -55.79
CA GLU A 465 29.01 -36.55 -56.29
C GLU A 465 29.19 -36.73 -57.80
N ARG A 466 29.08 -35.65 -58.58
CA ARG A 466 29.35 -35.68 -60.02
C ARG A 466 30.79 -36.15 -60.32
N ARG A 467 31.78 -35.71 -59.52
CA ARG A 467 33.18 -36.21 -59.60
C ARG A 467 33.31 -37.68 -59.20
N LYS A 468 32.59 -38.17 -58.19
CA LYS A 468 32.55 -39.60 -57.82
C LYS A 468 31.97 -40.44 -58.95
N LEU A 469 30.86 -39.99 -59.55
CA LEU A 469 30.18 -40.69 -60.63
C LEU A 469 31.00 -40.71 -61.93
N GLU A 470 31.68 -39.62 -62.32
CA GLU A 470 32.62 -39.66 -63.46
C GLU A 470 33.79 -40.61 -63.18
N LYS A 471 34.36 -40.63 -61.96
CA LYS A 471 35.41 -41.61 -61.58
C LYS A 471 34.93 -43.06 -61.61
N ILE A 472 33.67 -43.33 -61.30
CA ILE A 472 33.08 -44.68 -61.42
C ILE A 472 32.88 -45.04 -62.89
N LYS A 473 32.43 -44.09 -63.72
CA LYS A 473 32.29 -44.25 -65.17
C LYS A 473 33.63 -44.53 -65.86
N THR A 474 34.71 -43.80 -65.53
CA THR A 474 36.04 -44.10 -66.09
C THR A 474 36.54 -45.48 -65.68
N LYS A 475 36.41 -45.85 -64.39
CA LYS A 475 36.75 -47.21 -63.91
C LYS A 475 36.00 -48.31 -64.66
N LYS A 476 34.69 -48.17 -64.86
CA LYS A 476 33.90 -49.14 -65.62
C LYS A 476 34.31 -49.22 -67.10
N ILE A 477 34.70 -48.11 -67.72
CA ILE A 477 35.25 -48.11 -69.08
C ILE A 477 36.63 -48.80 -69.12
N GLU A 478 37.48 -48.60 -68.11
CA GLU A 478 38.77 -49.31 -67.98
C GLU A 478 38.60 -50.81 -67.73
N GLU A 479 37.60 -51.22 -66.93
CA GLU A 479 37.23 -52.62 -66.73
C GLU A 479 36.76 -53.26 -68.06
N LEU A 480 35.86 -52.60 -68.81
CA LEU A 480 35.42 -53.07 -70.12
C LEU A 480 36.58 -53.18 -71.13
N LYS A 481 37.55 -52.25 -71.11
CA LYS A 481 38.78 -52.34 -71.91
C LYS A 481 39.65 -53.53 -71.50
N LYS A 482 39.83 -53.78 -70.19
CA LYS A 482 40.59 -54.94 -69.68
C LYS A 482 39.94 -56.28 -70.03
N CYS A 483 38.60 -56.32 -70.09
CA CYS A 483 37.84 -57.48 -70.55
C CYS A 483 37.84 -57.66 -72.08
N GLY A 484 38.57 -56.84 -72.85
CA GLY A 484 38.70 -56.99 -74.30
C GLY A 484 37.48 -56.55 -75.12
N VAL A 485 36.57 -55.76 -74.55
CA VAL A 485 35.34 -55.34 -75.24
C VAL A 485 35.64 -54.30 -76.33
N PRO A 486 35.24 -54.52 -77.61
CA PRO A 486 35.49 -53.57 -78.69
C PRO A 486 34.89 -52.18 -78.47
N GLU A 487 35.58 -51.15 -78.96
CA GLU A 487 35.25 -49.72 -78.72
C GLU A 487 33.82 -49.31 -79.05
N LYS A 488 33.24 -49.92 -80.09
CA LYS A 488 31.84 -49.71 -80.49
C LYS A 488 30.88 -49.80 -79.30
N TYR A 489 31.08 -50.77 -78.41
CA TYR A 489 30.13 -51.12 -77.34
C TYR A 489 30.32 -50.33 -76.03
N TRP A 490 31.50 -49.76 -75.75
CA TRP A 490 31.70 -48.86 -74.60
C TRP A 490 31.64 -47.37 -74.96
N SER A 491 31.62 -47.03 -76.25
CA SER A 491 31.52 -45.63 -76.74
C SER A 491 30.27 -44.89 -76.24
N GLU A 492 29.14 -45.57 -76.09
CA GLU A 492 27.90 -44.98 -75.56
C GLU A 492 27.99 -44.69 -74.06
N LEU A 493 28.61 -45.61 -73.28
CA LEU A 493 28.87 -45.40 -71.87
C LEU A 493 29.82 -44.21 -71.63
N ALA A 494 30.82 -44.03 -72.50
CA ALA A 494 31.70 -42.86 -72.48
C ALA A 494 30.95 -41.55 -72.78
N LYS A 495 30.02 -41.57 -73.74
CA LYS A 495 29.20 -40.40 -74.12
C LYS A 495 28.06 -40.08 -73.14
N LYS A 496 27.68 -41.01 -72.25
CA LYS A 496 26.65 -40.78 -71.24
C LYS A 496 27.02 -39.60 -70.32
N LYS A 497 26.24 -38.53 -70.42
CA LYS A 497 26.35 -37.36 -69.51
C LYS A 497 25.81 -37.74 -68.14
N ILE A 498 26.50 -37.30 -67.09
CA ILE A 498 26.08 -37.50 -65.71
C ILE A 498 25.31 -36.26 -65.27
N ALA A 499 24.02 -36.45 -65.00
CA ALA A 499 23.17 -35.54 -64.26
C ALA A 499 23.16 -35.96 -62.78
N VAL A 500 23.18 -34.97 -61.90
CA VAL A 500 23.03 -35.07 -60.44
C VAL A 500 22.06 -33.95 -60.06
#